data_AF-A0A6G7Z020-F1
#
_entry.id   AF-A0A6G7Z020-F1
#
_cell.length_a   1.000
_cell.length_b   1.000
_cell.length_c   1.000
_cell.angle_alpha   90.00
_cell.angle_beta   90.00
_cell.angle_gamma   90.00
#
_symmetry.space_group_name_H-M   'P 1'
#
loop_
_entity.id
_entity.type
_entity.pdbx_description
1 polymer ?
#
loop_
_entity_poly.entity_id
_entity_poly.type
_entity_poly.pdbx_seq_one_letter_code
_entity_poly.pdbx_strand_id
1 'polypeptide(L)'
;MEVPVADENKEALLEKVILIGASAGAAWVAQKGLSFAWKRATGHDAPRNPLDTDSTVVSIIVFAAVAGAAAAAAKLVADKGARRVTTRIAAGRQLRA
;
A
#
# COMPACT_ATOMS: atom_id res chain seq x y z
N MET A 1 47.55 6.97 14.26
CA MET A 1 47.05 7.65 13.05
C MET A 1 46.42 6.58 12.17
N GLU A 2 45.22 6.14 12.54
CA GLU A 2 44.39 5.26 11.72
C GLU A 2 43.00 5.86 11.72
N VAL A 3 42.45 6.06 10.52
CA VAL A 3 41.28 6.87 10.26
C VAL A 3 40.14 5.90 9.87
N PRO A 4 39.31 5.43 10.81
CA PRO A 4 38.23 4.49 10.51
C PRO A 4 36.96 5.25 10.07
N VAL A 5 37.03 5.99 8.96
CA VAL A 5 35.86 6.72 8.41
C VAL A 5 35.28 5.99 7.18
N ALA A 6 36.00 5.00 6.64
CA ALA A 6 35.61 4.31 5.41
C ALA A 6 34.45 3.31 5.61
N ASP A 7 34.34 2.66 6.78
CA ASP A 7 33.36 1.58 7.02
C ASP A 7 31.98 2.11 7.44
N GLU A 8 31.91 3.11 8.33
CA GLU A 8 30.65 3.74 8.76
C GLU A 8 29.87 4.35 7.57
N ASN A 9 30.59 4.99 6.65
CA ASN A 9 29.97 5.61 5.48
C ASN A 9 29.41 4.55 4.51
N LYS A 10 30.03 3.37 4.42
CA LYS A 10 29.53 2.23 3.63
C LYS A 10 28.28 1.63 4.26
N GLU A 11 28.24 1.48 5.57
CA GLU A 11 27.05 1.00 6.29
C GLU A 11 25.89 1.97 6.15
N ALA A 12 26.12 3.27 6.33
CA ALA A 12 25.11 4.30 6.11
C ALA A 12 24.61 4.35 4.65
N LEU A 13 25.49 4.12 3.67
CA LEU A 13 25.10 4.02 2.26
C LEU A 13 24.30 2.73 1.99
N LEU A 14 24.68 1.60 2.57
CA LEU A 14 23.95 0.34 2.46
C LEU A 14 22.56 0.47 3.06
N GLU A 15 22.43 1.04 4.25
CA GLU A 15 21.15 1.30 4.90
C GLU A 15 20.25 2.18 4.03
N LYS A 16 20.79 3.28 3.48
CA LYS A 16 20.05 4.16 2.58
C LYS A 16 19.60 3.46 1.30
N VAL A 17 20.47 2.66 0.68
CA VAL A 17 20.13 1.90 -0.53
C VAL A 17 19.06 0.85 -0.24
N ILE A 18 19.13 0.17 0.90
CA ILE A 18 18.11 -0.80 1.33
C ILE A 18 16.78 -0.08 1.56
N LEU A 19 16.77 1.05 2.27
CA LEU A 19 15.57 1.86 2.51
C LEU A 19 14.94 2.35 1.20
N ILE A 20 15.76 2.94 0.33
CA ILE A 20 15.31 3.42 -0.98
C ILE A 20 14.78 2.25 -1.81
N GLY A 21 15.52 1.14 -1.88
CA GLY A 21 15.11 -0.06 -2.61
C GLY A 21 13.82 -0.69 -2.06
N ALA A 22 13.65 -0.74 -0.74
CA ALA A 22 12.44 -1.24 -0.11
C ALA A 22 11.23 -0.34 -0.39
N SER A 23 11.40 0.98 -0.30
CA SER A 23 10.34 1.95 -0.63
C SER A 23 9.96 1.89 -2.11
N ALA A 24 10.93 1.79 -3.01
CA ALA A 24 10.71 1.64 -4.44
C ALA A 24 10.05 0.30 -4.79
N GLY A 25 10.48 -0.79 -4.15
CA GLY A 25 9.84 -2.10 -4.27
C GLY A 25 8.40 -2.10 -3.77
N ALA A 26 8.13 -1.47 -2.63
CA ALA A 26 6.79 -1.29 -2.10
C ALA A 26 5.91 -0.45 -3.04
N ALA A 27 6.44 0.65 -3.58
CA ALA A 27 5.76 1.48 -4.56
C ALA A 27 5.45 0.69 -5.84
N TRP A 28 6.39 -0.13 -6.33
CA TRP A 28 6.19 -0.97 -7.51
C TRP A 28 5.13 -2.04 -7.29
N VAL A 29 5.15 -2.72 -6.13
CA VAL A 29 4.12 -3.71 -5.76
C VAL A 29 2.76 -3.04 -5.63
N ALA A 30 2.68 -1.86 -5.00
CA ALA A 30 1.44 -1.09 -4.91
C ALA A 30 0.92 -0.70 -6.31
N GLN A 31 1.80 -0.24 -7.19
CA GLN A 31 1.45 0.15 -8.55
C GLN A 31 0.96 -1.06 -9.38
N LYS A 32 1.65 -2.21 -9.29
CA LYS A 32 1.22 -3.48 -9.92
C LYS A 32 -0.11 -3.98 -9.36
N GLY A 33 -0.28 -3.93 -8.04
CA GLY A 33 -1.52 -4.32 -7.37
C GLY A 33 -2.70 -3.47 -7.81
N LEU A 34 -2.49 -2.16 -7.92
CA LEU A 34 -3.51 -1.21 -8.38
C LEU A 34 -3.87 -1.45 -9.85
N SER A 35 -2.89 -1.61 -10.75
CA SER A 35 -3.14 -1.93 -12.16
C SER A 35 -3.87 -3.26 -12.33
N PHE A 36 -3.52 -4.28 -11.54
CA PHE A 36 -4.18 -5.58 -11.58
C PHE A 36 -5.62 -5.50 -11.06
N ALA A 37 -5.83 -4.82 -9.93
CA ALA A 37 -7.17 -4.58 -9.38
C ALA A 37 -8.04 -3.80 -10.37
N TRP A 38 -7.48 -2.80 -11.04
CA TRP A 38 -8.17 -2.01 -12.06
C TRP A 38 -8.59 -2.84 -13.26
N LYS A 39 -7.64 -3.56 -13.86
CA LYS A 39 -7.90 -4.46 -15.00
C LYS A 39 -8.94 -5.52 -14.66
N ARG A 40 -8.93 -6.03 -13.42
CA ARG A 40 -9.90 -7.03 -12.94
C ARG A 40 -11.30 -6.45 -12.75
N ALA A 41 -11.41 -5.19 -12.31
CA ALA A 41 -12.68 -4.53 -12.02
C ALA A 41 -13.33 -3.90 -13.26
N THR A 42 -12.56 -3.24 -14.13
CA THR A 42 -13.07 -2.49 -15.30
C THR A 42 -12.84 -3.22 -16.62
N GLY A 43 -12.04 -4.29 -16.64
CA GLY A 43 -11.74 -5.05 -17.86
C GLY A 43 -10.81 -4.34 -18.86
N HIS A 44 -10.43 -3.09 -18.61
CA HIS A 44 -9.56 -2.27 -19.44
C HIS A 44 -8.32 -1.81 -18.67
N ASP A 45 -7.23 -1.49 -19.39
CA ASP A 45 -6.03 -0.94 -18.75
C ASP A 45 -6.33 0.40 -18.08
N ALA A 46 -5.73 0.61 -16.91
CA ALA A 46 -5.97 1.80 -16.08
C ALA A 46 -5.70 3.08 -16.90
N PRO A 47 -6.64 4.04 -16.95
CA PRO A 47 -6.47 5.28 -17.70
C PRO A 47 -5.18 5.95 -17.27
N ARG A 48 -4.27 6.14 -18.24
CA ARG A 48 -2.92 6.66 -17.97
C ARG A 48 -2.93 8.12 -17.52
N ASN A 49 -4.06 8.81 -17.64
CA ASN A 49 -4.25 10.19 -17.24
C ASN A 49 -5.53 10.33 -16.39
N PRO A 50 -5.42 10.31 -15.05
CA PRO A 50 -6.57 10.48 -14.15
C PRO A 50 -7.16 11.90 -14.15
N LEU A 51 -6.57 12.84 -14.90
CA LEU A 51 -6.88 14.28 -14.87
C LEU A 51 -7.24 14.86 -16.25
N ASP A 52 -7.65 14.03 -17.22
CA ASP A 52 -8.18 14.60 -18.47
C ASP A 52 -9.47 15.37 -18.16
N THR A 53 -9.35 16.69 -18.24
CA THR A 53 -10.20 17.70 -17.58
C THR A 53 -11.44 18.04 -18.42
N ASP A 54 -11.65 17.38 -19.57
CA ASP A 54 -12.75 17.67 -20.49
C ASP A 54 -14.16 17.32 -19.96
N SER A 55 -14.28 16.78 -18.74
CA SER A 55 -15.57 16.46 -18.13
C SER A 55 -15.49 16.41 -16.60
N THR A 56 -15.53 17.57 -15.94
CA THR A 56 -15.49 17.70 -14.47
C THR A 56 -16.45 16.75 -13.74
N VAL A 57 -17.65 16.51 -14.29
CA VAL A 57 -18.64 15.57 -13.70
C VAL A 57 -18.16 14.13 -13.77
N VAL A 58 -17.60 13.71 -14.91
CA VAL A 58 -17.04 12.36 -15.08
C VAL A 58 -15.84 12.18 -14.17
N SER A 59 -14.97 13.19 -14.04
CA SER A 59 -13.82 13.17 -13.11
C SER A 59 -14.27 12.99 -11.66
N ILE A 60 -15.32 13.70 -11.22
CA ILE A 60 -15.88 13.54 -9.86
C ILE A 60 -16.43 12.13 -9.64
N ILE A 61 -17.18 11.58 -10.61
CA ILE A 61 -17.75 10.23 -10.51
C ILE A 61 -16.65 9.16 -10.48
N VAL A 62 -15.63 9.30 -11.32
CA VAL A 62 -14.47 8.39 -11.33
C VAL A 62 -13.73 8.50 -10.00
N PHE A 63 -13.43 9.70 -9.52
CA PHE A 63 -12.78 9.89 -8.22
C PHE A 63 -13.59 9.29 -7.07
N ALA A 64 -14.91 9.49 -7.06
CA ALA A 64 -15.80 8.89 -6.08
C ALA A 64 -15.83 7.36 -6.16
N ALA A 65 -15.84 6.79 -7.36
CA ALA A 65 -15.77 5.35 -7.56
C ALA A 65 -14.44 4.76 -7.06
N VAL A 66 -13.32 5.44 -7.33
CA VAL A 66 -11.99 5.03 -6.84
C VAL A 66 -11.89 5.17 -5.34
N ALA A 67 -12.33 6.29 -4.78
CA ALA A 67 -12.34 6.53 -3.34
C ALA A 67 -13.24 5.52 -2.61
N GLY A 68 -14.42 5.22 -3.16
CA GLY A 68 -15.33 4.21 -2.66
C GLY A 68 -14.73 2.80 -2.71
N ALA A 69 -14.08 2.45 -3.82
CA ALA A 69 -13.38 1.18 -3.97
C ALA A 69 -12.21 1.04 -2.98
N ALA A 70 -11.41 2.11 -2.82
CA ALA A 70 -10.31 2.15 -1.86
C ALA A 70 -10.81 2.03 -0.41
N ALA A 71 -11.88 2.73 -0.04
CA ALA A 71 -12.49 2.64 1.28
C ALA A 71 -13.04 1.24 1.58
N ALA A 72 -13.69 0.61 0.60
CA ALA A 72 -14.18 -0.77 0.73
C ALA A 72 -13.03 -1.77 0.88
N ALA A 73 -11.95 -1.62 0.10
CA ALA A 73 -10.76 -2.45 0.22
C ALA A 73 -10.09 -2.30 1.59
N ALA A 74 -9.92 -1.05 2.06
CA ALA A 74 -9.40 -0.75 3.38
C ALA A 74 -10.24 -1.39 4.48
N LYS A 75 -11.57 -1.31 4.37
CA LYS A 75 -12.50 -1.95 5.32
C LYS A 75 -12.37 -3.47 5.31
N LEU A 76 -12.22 -4.10 4.15
CA LEU A 76 -12.04 -5.54 4.05
C LEU A 76 -10.72 -6.02 4.70
N VAL A 77 -9.65 -5.24 4.54
CA VAL A 77 -8.36 -5.50 5.19
C VAL A 77 -8.46 -5.28 6.69
N ALA A 78 -9.10 -4.19 7.11
CA ALA A 78 -9.34 -3.88 8.52
C ALA A 78 -10.18 -4.96 9.20
N ASP A 79 -11.26 -5.44 8.59
CA ASP A 79 -12.11 -6.51 9.12
C ASP A 79 -11.35 -7.84 9.23
N LYS A 80 -10.51 -8.17 8.24
CA LYS A 80 -9.64 -9.36 8.31
C LYS A 80 -8.59 -9.25 9.42
N GLY A 81 -7.99 -8.06 9.60
CA GLY A 81 -7.05 -7.78 10.68
C GLY A 81 -7.71 -7.83 12.05
N ALA A 82 -8.86 -7.17 12.19
CA ALA A 82 -9.67 -7.12 13.40
C ALA A 82 -10.14 -8.52 13.80
N ARG A 83 -10.56 -9.38 12.85
CA ARG A 83 -10.89 -10.78 13.15
C ARG A 83 -9.73 -11.57 13.74
N ARG A 84 -8.49 -11.37 13.27
CA ARG A 84 -7.30 -12.04 13.84
C ARG A 84 -6.95 -11.53 15.25
N VAL A 85 -7.12 -10.24 15.49
CA VAL A 85 -6.84 -9.63 16.80
C VAL A 85 -7.92 -10.02 17.80
N THR A 86 -9.19 -9.94 17.42
CA THR A 86 -10.33 -10.33 18.28
C THR A 86 -10.32 -11.81 18.64
N THR A 87 -9.96 -12.73 17.72
CA THR A 87 -9.78 -14.15 18.06
C THR A 87 -8.64 -14.40 19.04
N ARG A 88 -7.51 -13.68 18.91
CA ARG A 88 -6.40 -13.75 19.90
C ARG A 88 -6.82 -13.23 21.28
N ILE A 89 -7.57 -12.12 21.33
CA ILE A 89 -8.07 -11.54 22.58
C ILE A 89 -9.14 -12.45 23.22
N ALA A 90 -10.02 -13.06 22.43
CA ALA A 90 -11.03 -13.98 22.92
C ALA A 90 -10.42 -15.28 23.47
N ALA A 91 -9.39 -15.83 22.81
CA ALA A 91 -8.66 -17.00 23.28
C ALA A 91 -7.94 -16.76 24.62
N GLY A 92 -7.36 -15.57 24.83
CA GLY A 92 -6.72 -15.21 26.11
C GLY A 92 -7.70 -15.03 27.28
N ARG A 93 -8.97 -14.73 27.01
CA ARG A 93 -10.00 -14.56 28.05
C ARG A 93 -10.54 -15.89 28.58
N GLN A 94 -10.56 -16.93 27.74
CA GLN A 94 -11.03 -18.28 28.09
C GLN A 94 -10.08 -19.04 29.03
N LEU A 95 -8.83 -18.60 29.16
CA LEU A 95 -7.85 -19.17 30.11
C LEU A 95 -7.90 -18.49 31.49
N ARG A 96 -8.70 -17.43 31.64
CA ARG A 96 -8.85 -16.66 32.89
C ARG A 96 -10.25 -16.81 33.52
N ALA A 97 -11.11 -17.64 32.95
CA ALA A 97 -12.40 -18.05 33.49
C ALA A 97 -12.34 -19.54 33.84
#